data_AF-A0A368TGQ9-F1
#
_entry.id   AF-A0A368TGQ9-F1
#
_cell.length_a   1.000
_cell.length_b   1.000
_cell.length_c   1.000
_cell.angle_alpha   90.00
_cell.angle_beta   90.00
_cell.angle_gamma   90.00
#
_symmetry.space_group_name_H-M   'P 1'
#
loop_
_entity.id
_entity.type
_entity.pdbx_description
1 polymer ?
#
loop_
_entity_poly.entity_id
_entity_poly.type
_entity_poly.pdbx_seq_one_letter_code
_entity_poly.pdbx_strand_id
1 'polypeptide(L)'
;MTEQFSGKVEVLNDASKKATITLDGDDGDILLGGNGVDGDVRVRNSARIEKIHLDGKSGWFSFGPGGDGGRIFAEYGPQSAPLLKLSDLDEPPRIQFQQEGTGDETKPQYSAWIGMDNGKSNNLAIMGGNVGIGTLNPKFGRVMIEHSSIPLSFRETGRPIDQGGLWRMPLDNGNLRFDVNTGAPGSEFGNNYLPVLSMTKDGHVGIGTTNPQYKLDVPGGWFSFGPGGDGGRIFAEYGPQNAPLLKLSDFDDPPRIQFQQEGTGDETKPQYSAWIGMAKGNSNKLAIMGGNVGIGTMEPAATLDVKGEIQVGGDGRDGDVFVSNRQGRRTIHLDGDSGDIILQNADCAEEFGVAESEEIEPGTVMVLDQEDTLHQSTEAYDKKVVGVVSGAGDYKAGIVLDKKPAETNRIPVALMGKVYCKVDAQYSPIEVGDLLTSSSTPGYAMKASDPLKTFGAVIGKALRSLREGKGMIPILAALQ
;
A
#
# COMPACT_ATOMS: atom_id res chain seq x y z
N MET A 1 91.26 -36.22 -32.64
CA MET A 1 91.41 -37.27 -33.66
C MET A 1 90.03 -37.89 -33.78
N THR A 2 89.30 -37.57 -34.84
CA THR A 2 87.94 -38.06 -35.07
C THR A 2 88.09 -39.30 -35.95
N GLU A 3 87.78 -40.48 -35.44
CA GLU A 3 87.73 -41.70 -36.24
C GLU A 3 86.27 -41.95 -36.64
N GLN A 4 86.01 -42.11 -37.93
CA GLN A 4 84.72 -42.53 -38.49
C GLN A 4 84.83 -44.00 -38.86
N PHE A 5 83.86 -44.80 -38.42
CA PHE A 5 83.76 -46.21 -38.76
C PHE A 5 82.49 -46.41 -39.59
N SER A 6 82.58 -47.20 -40.66
CA SER A 6 81.43 -47.71 -41.40
C SER A 6 81.20 -49.16 -40.97
N GLY A 7 80.02 -49.48 -40.44
CA GLY A 7 79.65 -50.80 -39.92
C GLY A 7 79.54 -50.85 -38.38
N LYS A 8 79.68 -52.05 -37.81
CA LYS A 8 79.44 -52.37 -36.39
C LYS A 8 80.63 -52.00 -35.49
N VAL A 9 80.39 -51.24 -34.42
CA VAL A 9 81.38 -50.99 -33.34
C VAL A 9 80.97 -51.73 -32.07
N GLU A 10 81.78 -52.69 -31.63
CA GLU A 10 81.56 -53.49 -30.43
C GLU A 10 82.60 -53.14 -29.34
N VAL A 11 82.13 -52.79 -28.13
CA VAL A 11 82.98 -52.73 -26.94
C VAL A 11 82.87 -54.06 -26.19
N LEU A 12 83.99 -54.75 -25.99
CA LEU A 12 84.02 -56.10 -25.40
C LEU A 12 84.33 -56.04 -23.89
N ASN A 13 83.72 -56.94 -23.11
CA ASN A 13 84.10 -57.18 -21.71
C ASN A 13 85.42 -57.98 -21.63
N ASP A 14 86.37 -57.52 -20.80
CA ASP A 14 87.75 -58.02 -20.72
C ASP A 14 87.86 -59.52 -20.32
N ALA A 15 86.92 -60.05 -19.55
CA ALA A 15 87.03 -61.40 -19.01
C ALA A 15 86.41 -62.49 -19.92
N SER A 16 85.51 -62.15 -20.84
CA SER A 16 84.79 -63.13 -21.67
C SER A 16 84.79 -62.85 -23.18
N LYS A 17 85.40 -61.74 -23.63
CA LYS A 17 85.41 -61.29 -25.03
C LYS A 17 84.01 -61.20 -25.69
N LYS A 18 82.98 -60.92 -24.90
CA LYS A 18 81.60 -60.69 -25.38
C LYS A 18 81.32 -59.19 -25.48
N ALA A 19 80.59 -58.77 -26.51
CA ALA A 19 80.17 -57.39 -26.71
C ALA A 19 79.17 -56.94 -25.62
N THR A 20 79.41 -55.77 -25.03
CA THR A 20 78.54 -55.13 -24.03
C THR A 20 77.94 -53.81 -24.52
N ILE A 21 78.54 -53.17 -25.53
CA ILE A 21 77.98 -52.05 -26.27
C ILE A 21 78.12 -52.39 -27.75
N THR A 22 77.00 -52.36 -28.47
CA THR A 22 76.99 -52.46 -29.94
C THR A 22 76.40 -51.17 -30.49
N LEU A 23 77.16 -50.48 -31.33
CA LEU A 23 76.68 -49.36 -32.14
C LEU A 23 76.65 -49.86 -33.59
N ASP A 24 75.46 -50.05 -34.16
CA ASP A 24 75.29 -50.49 -35.54
C ASP A 24 74.88 -49.31 -36.42
N GLY A 25 75.79 -48.92 -37.32
CA GLY A 25 75.57 -47.81 -38.24
C GLY A 25 74.63 -48.12 -39.41
N ASP A 26 74.30 -49.40 -39.66
CA ASP A 26 73.45 -49.79 -40.78
C ASP A 26 71.95 -49.70 -40.45
N ASP A 27 71.56 -49.99 -39.19
CA ASP A 27 70.17 -49.88 -38.70
C ASP A 27 69.92 -48.64 -37.82
N GLY A 28 70.98 -47.91 -37.43
CA GLY A 28 70.87 -46.73 -36.56
C GLY A 28 70.54 -47.05 -35.10
N ASP A 29 70.71 -48.30 -34.70
CA ASP A 29 70.36 -48.81 -33.38
C ASP A 29 71.54 -48.77 -32.40
N ILE A 30 71.28 -48.32 -31.17
CA ILE A 30 72.19 -48.40 -30.03
C ILE A 30 71.62 -49.42 -29.04
N LEU A 31 72.16 -50.64 -29.04
CA LEU A 31 71.82 -51.66 -28.04
C LEU A 31 72.81 -51.57 -26.86
N LEU A 32 72.28 -51.28 -25.67
CA LEU A 32 73.03 -51.24 -24.42
C LEU A 32 72.46 -52.29 -23.46
N GLY A 33 73.30 -53.26 -23.08
CA GLY A 33 72.92 -54.43 -22.30
C GLY A 33 72.64 -55.68 -23.15
N GLY A 34 72.87 -56.86 -22.56
CA GLY A 34 72.79 -58.17 -23.21
C GLY A 34 73.57 -59.26 -22.46
N ASN A 35 73.22 -60.54 -22.66
CA ASN A 35 73.84 -61.69 -21.96
C ASN A 35 73.82 -61.59 -20.41
N GLY A 36 72.73 -61.08 -19.83
CA GLY A 36 72.55 -60.99 -18.38
C GLY A 36 73.22 -59.79 -17.70
N VAL A 37 73.61 -58.77 -18.47
CA VAL A 37 74.20 -57.52 -17.96
C VAL A 37 73.39 -56.32 -18.46
N ASP A 38 73.09 -55.41 -17.52
CA ASP A 38 72.26 -54.22 -17.74
C ASP A 38 73.04 -53.06 -18.39
N GLY A 39 72.43 -52.34 -19.34
CA GLY A 39 73.08 -51.23 -20.05
C GLY A 39 72.59 -49.85 -19.61
N ASP A 40 73.43 -49.09 -18.89
CA ASP A 40 73.10 -47.73 -18.45
C ASP A 40 73.51 -46.65 -19.46
N VAL A 41 72.70 -45.60 -19.64
CA VAL A 41 73.11 -44.34 -20.27
C VAL A 41 73.26 -43.26 -19.21
N ARG A 42 74.46 -42.70 -19.06
CA ARG A 42 74.74 -41.66 -18.05
C ARG A 42 75.32 -40.41 -18.72
N VAL A 43 74.61 -39.29 -18.66
CA VAL A 43 75.14 -37.96 -19.04
C VAL A 43 75.65 -37.28 -17.78
N ARG A 44 76.93 -36.90 -17.78
CA ARG A 44 77.59 -36.23 -16.64
C ARG A 44 78.03 -34.82 -17.01
N ASN A 45 78.05 -33.91 -16.04
CA ASN A 45 78.69 -32.61 -16.22
C ASN A 45 80.23 -32.73 -16.14
N SER A 46 80.93 -31.62 -16.39
CA SER A 46 82.41 -31.55 -16.39
C SER A 46 83.06 -31.92 -15.05
N ALA A 47 82.31 -31.88 -13.95
CA ALA A 47 82.76 -32.34 -12.63
C ALA A 47 82.51 -33.84 -12.37
N ARG A 48 82.13 -34.60 -13.42
CA ARG A 48 81.77 -36.04 -13.37
C ARG A 48 80.53 -36.35 -12.52
N ILE A 49 79.65 -35.37 -12.28
CA ILE A 49 78.37 -35.57 -11.60
C ILE A 49 77.31 -35.96 -12.62
N GLU A 50 76.57 -37.02 -12.33
CA GLU A 50 75.47 -37.51 -13.17
C GLU A 50 74.31 -36.51 -13.22
N LYS A 51 73.85 -36.22 -14.44
CA LYS A 51 72.77 -35.28 -14.74
C LYS A 51 71.60 -35.95 -15.43
N ILE A 52 71.86 -37.01 -16.19
CA ILE A 52 70.84 -37.89 -16.75
C ILE A 52 71.35 -39.32 -16.55
N HIS A 53 70.52 -40.20 -16.01
CA HIS A 53 70.81 -41.63 -15.84
C HIS A 53 69.60 -42.40 -16.36
N LEU A 54 69.79 -43.19 -17.40
CA LEU A 54 68.87 -44.22 -17.85
C LEU A 54 69.47 -45.54 -17.37
N ASP A 55 68.93 -46.11 -16.29
CA ASP A 55 69.41 -47.36 -15.68
C ASP A 55 68.89 -48.55 -16.48
N GLY A 56 69.76 -49.39 -17.02
CA GLY A 56 69.36 -50.58 -17.78
C GLY A 56 68.81 -51.71 -16.91
N LYS A 57 69.06 -51.69 -15.59
CA LYS A 57 68.67 -52.77 -14.66
C LYS A 57 67.20 -52.71 -14.27
N SER A 58 66.67 -51.50 -14.28
CA SER A 58 65.30 -51.16 -13.86
C SER A 58 64.65 -50.31 -14.96
N GLY A 59 64.91 -50.67 -16.23
CA GLY A 59 64.83 -49.75 -17.34
C GLY A 59 63.47 -49.12 -17.52
N TRP A 60 63.40 -47.78 -17.65
CA TRP A 60 62.27 -47.04 -18.23
C TRP A 60 62.79 -45.88 -19.10
N PHE A 61 62.33 -45.83 -20.35
CA PHE A 61 62.15 -44.56 -21.08
C PHE A 61 61.03 -44.75 -22.12
N SER A 62 59.81 -44.29 -21.82
CA SER A 62 58.62 -44.57 -22.64
C SER A 62 58.03 -43.34 -23.32
N PHE A 63 57.93 -43.42 -24.66
CA PHE A 63 56.74 -43.07 -25.44
C PHE A 63 56.47 -44.25 -26.43
N GLY A 64 55.22 -44.76 -26.42
CA GLY A 64 54.77 -46.11 -26.87
C GLY A 64 54.82 -46.45 -28.39
N PRO A 65 54.03 -47.43 -28.91
CA PRO A 65 52.98 -48.23 -28.27
C PRO A 65 53.27 -49.74 -28.22
N GLY A 66 52.69 -50.43 -27.24
CA GLY A 66 52.59 -51.87 -27.22
C GLY A 66 51.79 -52.38 -26.04
N GLY A 67 50.45 -52.27 -26.12
CA GLY A 67 49.47 -52.90 -25.22
C GLY A 67 49.56 -52.51 -23.74
N ASP A 68 48.52 -51.86 -23.23
CA ASP A 68 48.31 -51.49 -21.82
C ASP A 68 49.00 -50.20 -21.35
N GLY A 69 48.49 -49.07 -21.88
CA GLY A 69 48.46 -47.76 -21.21
C GLY A 69 49.80 -47.13 -20.79
N GLY A 70 50.49 -46.45 -21.71
CA GLY A 70 51.68 -45.65 -21.39
C GLY A 70 51.38 -44.51 -20.40
N ARG A 71 52.24 -44.35 -19.38
CA ARG A 71 52.16 -43.31 -18.32
C ARG A 71 53.41 -42.42 -18.36
N ILE A 72 53.25 -41.14 -18.06
CA ILE A 72 54.36 -40.18 -17.85
C ILE A 72 54.42 -39.84 -16.36
N PHE A 73 55.55 -40.06 -15.71
CA PHE A 73 55.78 -39.68 -14.30
C PHE A 73 56.74 -38.48 -14.23
N ALA A 74 56.37 -37.45 -13.48
CA ALA A 74 57.29 -36.41 -13.01
C ALA A 74 57.15 -36.33 -11.48
N GLU A 75 58.16 -36.81 -10.75
CA GLU A 75 58.21 -36.75 -9.29
C GLU A 75 59.12 -35.62 -8.82
N TYR A 76 58.77 -34.99 -7.69
CA TYR A 76 59.65 -34.13 -6.93
C TYR A 76 59.71 -34.62 -5.48
N GLY A 77 60.77 -35.35 -5.14
CA GLY A 77 61.10 -35.74 -3.76
C GLY A 77 60.71 -37.19 -3.37
N PRO A 78 61.22 -37.68 -2.22
CA PRO A 78 61.28 -39.12 -1.91
C PRO A 78 60.03 -39.70 -1.22
N GLN A 79 58.84 -39.13 -1.43
CA GLN A 79 57.57 -39.65 -0.89
C GLN A 79 56.54 -39.77 -2.02
N SER A 80 55.86 -40.91 -2.04
CA SER A 80 55.27 -41.56 -3.21
C SER A 80 53.92 -41.00 -3.67
N ALA A 81 53.89 -40.23 -4.77
CA ALA A 81 52.79 -40.15 -5.74
C ALA A 81 53.17 -39.26 -6.96
N PRO A 82 52.79 -39.61 -8.21
CA PRO A 82 53.00 -38.74 -9.35
C PRO A 82 52.21 -37.43 -9.26
N LEU A 83 52.86 -36.31 -9.56
CA LEU A 83 52.23 -34.99 -9.60
C LEU A 83 51.19 -34.81 -10.73
N LEU A 84 51.24 -35.65 -11.77
CA LEU A 84 50.34 -35.61 -12.91
C LEU A 84 50.09 -37.03 -13.43
N LYS A 85 48.81 -37.46 -13.46
CA LYS A 85 48.36 -38.70 -14.09
C LYS A 85 47.41 -38.38 -15.23
N LEU A 86 47.73 -38.83 -16.44
CA LEU A 86 46.82 -38.89 -17.58
C LEU A 86 46.58 -40.39 -17.83
N SER A 87 45.42 -40.93 -17.49
CA SER A 87 45.10 -42.35 -17.72
C SER A 87 43.70 -42.50 -18.27
N ASP A 88 43.54 -43.47 -19.17
CA ASP A 88 42.25 -43.97 -19.64
C ASP A 88 42.26 -45.50 -19.60
N LEU A 89 41.09 -46.08 -19.33
CA LEU A 89 40.54 -47.26 -20.02
C LEU A 89 39.07 -47.56 -19.62
N ASP A 90 38.50 -46.95 -18.56
CA ASP A 90 37.09 -47.18 -18.16
C ASP A 90 36.32 -45.92 -17.67
N GLU A 91 36.87 -44.70 -17.78
CA GLU A 91 36.19 -43.45 -17.40
C GLU A 91 36.63 -42.27 -18.29
N PRO A 92 35.79 -41.21 -18.46
CA PRO A 92 36.14 -40.07 -19.30
C PRO A 92 37.52 -39.50 -18.91
N PRO A 93 38.32 -39.03 -19.87
CA PRO A 93 39.68 -38.55 -19.59
C PRO A 93 39.66 -37.41 -18.57
N ARG A 94 40.31 -37.61 -17.42
CA ARG A 94 40.44 -36.62 -16.34
C ARG A 94 41.91 -36.30 -16.11
N ILE A 95 42.22 -35.02 -15.92
CA ILE A 95 43.51 -34.57 -15.40
C ILE A 95 43.38 -34.56 -13.87
N GLN A 96 44.07 -35.47 -13.18
CA GLN A 96 44.03 -35.57 -11.71
C GLN A 96 45.32 -35.01 -11.10
N PHE A 97 45.19 -33.96 -10.29
CA PHE A 97 46.22 -33.48 -9.39
C PHE A 97 45.87 -33.98 -7.97
N GLN A 98 46.77 -34.74 -7.35
CA GLN A 98 46.58 -35.33 -6.02
C GLN A 98 47.69 -34.84 -5.09
N GLN A 99 47.33 -34.45 -3.87
CA GLN A 99 48.27 -34.23 -2.75
C GLN A 99 47.81 -35.06 -1.54
N GLU A 100 48.78 -35.62 -0.81
CA GLU A 100 48.63 -36.67 0.19
C GLU A 100 47.56 -36.45 1.28
N GLY A 101 46.79 -37.51 1.53
CA GLY A 101 46.02 -37.77 2.74
C GLY A 101 45.91 -39.29 2.98
N THR A 102 46.51 -39.77 4.07
CA THR A 102 46.49 -41.12 4.70
C THR A 102 46.59 -42.41 3.86
N GLY A 103 46.87 -42.38 2.56
CA GLY A 103 47.29 -43.57 1.81
C GLY A 103 46.22 -44.66 1.57
N ASP A 104 44.92 -44.30 1.57
CA ASP A 104 43.82 -45.20 1.21
C ASP A 104 43.27 -44.86 -0.18
N GLU A 105 43.55 -45.73 -1.17
CA GLU A 105 43.11 -45.58 -2.56
C GLU A 105 41.59 -45.72 -2.76
N THR A 106 40.86 -46.28 -1.78
CA THR A 106 39.39 -46.45 -1.84
C THR A 106 38.63 -45.23 -1.32
N LYS A 107 39.34 -44.22 -0.79
CA LYS A 107 38.79 -42.96 -0.26
C LYS A 107 39.66 -41.77 -0.69
N PRO A 108 39.65 -41.40 -1.98
CA PRO A 108 40.43 -40.26 -2.44
C PRO A 108 39.93 -38.99 -1.74
N GLN A 109 40.78 -38.35 -0.94
CA GLN A 109 40.39 -37.14 -0.20
C GLN A 109 40.29 -35.88 -1.09
N TYR A 110 40.98 -35.82 -2.23
CA TYR A 110 40.95 -34.67 -3.15
C TYR A 110 41.26 -35.07 -4.60
N SER A 111 40.52 -34.51 -5.56
CA SER A 111 40.85 -34.59 -6.98
C SER A 111 40.70 -33.21 -7.65
N ALA A 112 41.84 -32.67 -8.10
CA ALA A 112 42.05 -31.45 -8.91
C ALA A 112 42.22 -30.10 -8.17
N TRP A 113 43.35 -29.45 -8.48
CA TRP A 113 43.78 -28.10 -8.08
C TRP A 113 44.40 -27.38 -9.29
N ILE A 114 44.00 -26.14 -9.60
CA ILE A 114 44.73 -25.29 -10.56
C ILE A 114 44.98 -23.89 -9.94
N GLY A 115 46.13 -23.80 -9.25
CA GLY A 115 47.01 -22.64 -8.99
C GLY A 115 46.60 -21.58 -7.96
N MET A 116 47.35 -21.44 -6.86
CA MET A 116 47.43 -20.22 -6.02
C MET A 116 48.38 -19.19 -6.64
N ASP A 117 48.18 -17.91 -6.33
CA ASP A 117 49.33 -17.08 -5.95
C ASP A 117 49.26 -16.76 -4.44
N ASN A 118 50.32 -17.17 -3.75
CA ASN A 118 50.92 -16.75 -2.48
C ASN A 118 50.06 -16.26 -1.30
N GLY A 119 49.24 -17.16 -0.74
CA GLY A 119 49.13 -17.24 0.73
C GLY A 119 47.71 -17.22 1.30
N LYS A 120 47.21 -18.45 1.53
CA LYS A 120 46.15 -18.87 2.48
C LYS A 120 44.76 -19.26 1.95
N SER A 121 44.46 -19.20 0.66
CA SER A 121 43.19 -19.71 0.12
C SER A 121 43.38 -20.43 -1.22
N ASN A 122 42.64 -21.51 -1.43
CA ASN A 122 42.75 -22.31 -2.66
C ASN A 122 41.88 -21.69 -3.73
N ASN A 123 42.46 -21.32 -4.86
CA ASN A 123 41.72 -20.61 -5.90
C ASN A 123 40.60 -21.45 -6.52
N LEU A 124 40.77 -22.77 -6.61
CA LEU A 124 39.75 -23.69 -7.13
C LEU A 124 39.98 -25.10 -6.56
N ALA A 125 38.96 -25.69 -5.95
CA ALA A 125 38.94 -27.05 -5.42
C ALA A 125 37.73 -27.81 -5.95
N ILE A 126 37.88 -29.09 -6.30
CA ILE A 126 36.75 -29.96 -6.63
C ILE A 126 36.68 -31.08 -5.61
N MET A 127 35.58 -31.15 -4.87
CA MET A 127 35.39 -32.11 -3.77
C MET A 127 33.98 -32.66 -3.76
N GLY A 128 33.85 -33.99 -3.81
CA GLY A 128 32.53 -34.66 -3.78
C GLY A 128 31.58 -34.22 -4.90
N GLY A 129 32.12 -33.77 -6.04
CA GLY A 129 31.34 -33.23 -7.15
C GLY A 129 30.90 -31.76 -7.00
N ASN A 130 31.40 -31.04 -6.00
CA ASN A 130 31.21 -29.60 -5.82
C ASN A 130 32.51 -28.84 -6.10
N VAL A 131 32.40 -27.60 -6.56
CA VAL A 131 33.49 -26.70 -6.86
C VAL A 131 33.57 -25.63 -5.76
N GLY A 132 34.70 -25.53 -5.06
CA GLY A 132 35.03 -24.46 -4.14
C GLY A 132 35.98 -23.47 -4.78
N ILE A 133 35.69 -22.17 -4.73
CA ILE A 133 36.59 -21.08 -5.12
C ILE A 133 36.94 -20.34 -3.84
N GLY A 134 38.21 -20.34 -3.45
CA GLY A 134 38.66 -19.78 -2.17
C GLY A 134 38.38 -20.65 -0.94
N THR A 135 37.78 -21.85 -1.10
CA THR A 135 37.45 -22.78 -0.02
C THR A 135 37.83 -24.23 -0.32
N LEU A 136 38.21 -24.98 0.71
CA LEU A 136 38.33 -26.44 0.68
C LEU A 136 37.06 -27.17 1.08
N ASN A 137 36.01 -26.46 1.45
CA ASN A 137 34.87 -27.11 2.06
C ASN A 137 33.54 -26.71 1.42
N PRO A 138 33.37 -26.94 0.11
CA PRO A 138 32.13 -26.58 -0.59
C PRO A 138 30.98 -27.51 -0.15
N LYS A 139 30.31 -27.16 0.96
CA LYS A 139 29.22 -27.94 1.56
C LYS A 139 27.82 -27.42 1.25
N PHE A 140 27.69 -26.16 0.84
CA PHE A 140 26.40 -25.46 0.75
C PHE A 140 25.93 -25.20 -0.69
N GLY A 141 26.59 -25.77 -1.69
CA GLY A 141 26.22 -25.66 -3.10
C GLY A 141 27.18 -26.39 -4.05
N ARG A 142 26.78 -26.54 -5.32
CA ARG A 142 27.62 -27.11 -6.39
C ARG A 142 28.82 -26.22 -6.73
N VAL A 143 28.66 -24.91 -6.56
CA VAL A 143 29.74 -23.93 -6.62
C VAL A 143 29.65 -23.08 -5.36
N MET A 144 30.71 -23.03 -4.57
CA MET A 144 30.82 -22.19 -3.38
C MET A 144 32.01 -21.26 -3.56
N ILE A 145 31.80 -19.95 -3.40
CA ILE A 145 32.87 -18.97 -3.41
C ILE A 145 33.03 -18.42 -1.99
N GLU A 146 34.20 -18.59 -1.40
CA GLU A 146 34.56 -18.09 -0.07
C GLU A 146 35.75 -17.16 -0.19
N HIS A 147 35.57 -15.89 0.12
CA HIS A 147 36.64 -14.91 0.02
C HIS A 147 36.40 -13.77 1.03
N SER A 148 37.48 -13.13 1.48
CA SER A 148 37.42 -11.99 2.41
C SER A 148 37.07 -10.66 1.74
N SER A 149 37.16 -10.62 0.41
CA SER A 149 36.72 -9.51 -0.45
C SER A 149 35.51 -9.95 -1.28
N ILE A 150 35.21 -9.24 -2.37
CA ILE A 150 34.09 -9.48 -3.28
C ILE A 150 34.16 -10.92 -3.84
N PRO A 151 33.17 -11.78 -3.59
CA PRO A 151 33.21 -13.18 -4.03
C PRO A 151 32.89 -13.33 -5.53
N LEU A 152 32.07 -12.45 -6.14
CA LEU A 152 31.70 -12.58 -7.55
C LEU A 152 31.62 -11.22 -8.24
N SER A 153 32.20 -11.12 -9.44
CA SER A 153 32.10 -9.96 -10.31
C SER A 153 31.92 -10.38 -11.77
N PHE A 154 31.25 -9.53 -12.54
CA PHE A 154 30.98 -9.70 -13.96
C PHE A 154 31.43 -8.46 -14.71
N ARG A 155 32.28 -8.63 -15.72
CA ARG A 155 32.78 -7.55 -16.57
C ARG A 155 32.36 -7.77 -18.01
N GLU A 156 31.64 -6.81 -18.58
CA GLU A 156 31.27 -6.80 -19.99
C GLU A 156 32.46 -6.30 -20.83
N THR A 157 32.89 -7.11 -21.79
CA THR A 157 33.96 -6.72 -22.72
C THR A 157 33.47 -5.58 -23.63
N GLY A 158 34.25 -4.51 -23.72
CA GLY A 158 33.96 -3.38 -24.61
C GLY A 158 33.00 -2.32 -24.05
N ARG A 159 32.34 -2.55 -22.91
CA ARG A 159 31.53 -1.53 -22.23
C ARG A 159 32.35 -0.80 -21.15
N PRO A 160 32.28 0.55 -21.05
CA PRO A 160 32.91 1.29 -19.97
C PRO A 160 32.42 0.83 -18.59
N ILE A 161 33.33 0.75 -17.61
CA ILE A 161 33.02 0.24 -16.27
C ILE A 161 32.03 1.14 -15.50
N ASP A 162 32.06 2.46 -15.75
CA ASP A 162 31.18 3.49 -15.17
C ASP A 162 29.80 3.56 -15.82
N GLN A 163 29.60 2.90 -16.97
CA GLN A 163 28.33 2.84 -17.68
C GLN A 163 27.67 1.46 -17.56
N GLY A 164 27.95 0.72 -16.48
CA GLY A 164 27.38 -0.59 -16.19
C GLY A 164 28.15 -1.76 -16.81
N GLY A 165 29.37 -1.55 -17.30
CA GLY A 165 30.24 -2.63 -17.80
C GLY A 165 30.89 -3.49 -16.70
N LEU A 166 30.71 -3.14 -15.42
CA LEU A 166 31.21 -3.92 -14.29
C LEU A 166 30.19 -3.99 -13.16
N TRP A 167 29.76 -5.21 -12.83
CA TRP A 167 28.86 -5.53 -11.73
C TRP A 167 29.55 -6.43 -10.72
N ARG A 168 29.13 -6.35 -9.46
CA ARG A 168 29.61 -7.25 -8.42
C ARG A 168 28.50 -7.67 -7.47
N MET A 169 28.73 -8.80 -6.81
CA MET A 169 27.88 -9.32 -5.74
C MET A 169 28.70 -9.49 -4.45
N PRO A 170 28.89 -8.41 -3.67
CA PRO A 170 29.61 -8.48 -2.41
C PRO A 170 28.76 -9.08 -1.29
N LEU A 171 29.44 -9.57 -0.26
CA LEU A 171 28.85 -9.90 1.03
C LEU A 171 29.46 -8.95 2.08
N ASP A 172 28.72 -7.90 2.44
CA ASP A 172 29.19 -6.90 3.40
C ASP A 172 28.43 -7.06 4.71
N ASN A 173 29.11 -7.52 5.77
CA ASN A 173 28.51 -7.81 7.08
C ASN A 173 27.26 -8.72 7.02
N GLY A 174 27.24 -9.66 6.09
CA GLY A 174 26.13 -10.61 5.91
C GLY A 174 24.98 -10.11 5.03
N ASN A 175 25.13 -8.94 4.39
CA ASN A 175 24.19 -8.46 3.39
C ASN A 175 24.63 -8.89 1.98
N LEU A 176 23.76 -9.58 1.25
CA LEU A 176 23.96 -9.90 -0.15
C LEU A 176 23.53 -8.72 -1.01
N ARG A 177 24.42 -8.19 -1.85
CA ARG A 177 24.12 -7.03 -2.70
C ARG A 177 24.37 -7.27 -4.18
N PHE A 178 23.77 -6.41 -4.99
CA PHE A 178 24.08 -6.23 -6.41
C PHE A 178 24.51 -4.77 -6.60
N ASP A 179 25.81 -4.57 -6.83
CA ASP A 179 26.37 -3.24 -7.02
C ASP A 179 26.80 -3.06 -8.48
N VAL A 180 26.55 -1.88 -9.01
CA VAL A 180 27.14 -1.41 -10.27
C VAL A 180 28.26 -0.40 -9.99
N ASN A 181 29.37 -0.50 -10.71
CA ASN A 181 30.46 0.46 -10.59
C ASN A 181 30.01 1.81 -11.17
N THR A 182 30.29 2.90 -10.45
CA THR A 182 30.03 4.27 -10.90
C THR A 182 31.30 5.13 -10.94
N GLY A 183 32.46 4.55 -10.62
CA GLY A 183 33.76 5.20 -10.68
C GLY A 183 34.31 5.24 -12.11
N ALA A 184 35.04 6.32 -12.42
CA ALA A 184 35.66 6.56 -13.73
C ALA A 184 36.54 5.39 -14.22
N PRO A 185 36.76 5.23 -15.54
CA PRO A 185 37.61 4.18 -16.11
C PRO A 185 38.98 4.10 -15.44
N GLY A 186 39.35 2.92 -14.93
CA GLY A 186 40.61 2.69 -14.21
C GLY A 186 40.52 2.87 -12.69
N SER A 187 39.40 3.36 -12.16
CA SER A 187 39.08 3.25 -10.73
C SER A 187 38.35 1.93 -10.46
N GLU A 188 39.06 1.00 -9.83
CA GLU A 188 38.46 -0.23 -9.31
C GLU A 188 37.50 0.12 -8.16
N PHE A 189 36.53 -0.77 -7.88
CA PHE A 189 35.49 -0.53 -6.89
C PHE A 189 36.05 -0.05 -5.53
N GLY A 190 35.79 1.22 -5.18
CA GLY A 190 35.99 1.80 -3.85
C GLY A 190 34.65 2.20 -3.23
N ASN A 191 34.51 3.47 -2.80
CA ASN A 191 33.22 4.06 -2.40
C ASN A 191 32.34 4.48 -3.60
N ASN A 192 32.79 4.23 -4.82
CA ASN A 192 32.13 4.65 -6.06
C ASN A 192 31.28 3.51 -6.63
N TYR A 193 30.15 3.22 -5.99
CA TYR A 193 29.20 2.23 -6.47
C TYR A 193 27.77 2.65 -6.17
N LEU A 194 26.82 2.10 -6.94
CA LEU A 194 25.40 2.23 -6.67
C LEU A 194 24.87 0.87 -6.18
N PRO A 195 24.36 0.75 -4.94
CA PRO A 195 23.72 -0.46 -4.45
C PRO A 195 22.33 -0.59 -5.06
N VAL A 196 22.19 -1.39 -6.12
CA VAL A 196 20.91 -1.53 -6.84
C VAL A 196 19.91 -2.33 -6.01
N LEU A 197 20.36 -3.46 -5.46
CA LEU A 197 19.57 -4.35 -4.61
C LEU A 197 20.43 -4.83 -3.43
N SER A 198 19.90 -4.78 -2.22
CA SER A 198 20.51 -5.30 -1.00
C SER A 198 19.52 -6.20 -0.28
N MET A 199 19.97 -7.36 0.18
CA MET A 199 19.20 -8.29 0.99
C MET A 199 19.95 -8.54 2.29
N THR A 200 19.31 -8.23 3.41
CA THR A 200 19.90 -8.42 4.73
C THR A 200 19.60 -9.81 5.28
N LYS A 201 20.48 -10.32 6.16
CA LYS A 201 20.26 -11.59 6.88
C LYS A 201 18.97 -11.60 7.72
N ASP A 202 18.42 -10.43 8.06
CA ASP A 202 17.19 -10.25 8.84
C ASP A 202 15.93 -10.13 7.94
N GLY A 203 16.08 -10.42 6.65
CA GLY A 203 15.00 -10.51 5.67
C GLY A 203 14.41 -9.17 5.26
N HIS A 204 15.25 -8.13 5.15
CA HIS A 204 14.86 -6.84 4.57
C HIS A 204 15.47 -6.71 3.18
N VAL A 205 14.72 -6.10 2.26
CA VAL A 205 15.14 -5.85 0.88
C VAL A 205 15.24 -4.34 0.67
N GLY A 206 16.43 -3.86 0.32
CA GLY A 206 16.67 -2.47 -0.07
C GLY A 206 16.84 -2.37 -1.58
N ILE A 207 16.13 -1.45 -2.25
CA ILE A 207 16.40 -1.06 -3.64
C ILE A 207 16.99 0.34 -3.64
N GLY A 208 18.24 0.50 -4.08
CA GLY A 208 18.96 1.78 -3.97
C GLY A 208 19.59 2.06 -2.60
N THR A 209 19.50 1.12 -1.65
CA THR A 209 20.04 1.28 -0.28
C THR A 209 20.65 0.00 0.27
N THR A 210 21.63 0.16 1.15
CA THR A 210 22.28 -0.92 1.88
C THR A 210 21.76 -1.09 3.31
N ASN A 211 20.96 -0.13 3.80
CA ASN A 211 20.45 -0.10 5.17
C ASN A 211 18.91 0.08 5.20
N PRO A 212 18.15 -0.91 4.69
CA PRO A 212 16.70 -0.83 4.66
C PRO A 212 16.10 -0.75 6.07
N GLN A 213 15.25 0.25 6.34
CA GLN A 213 14.54 0.41 7.62
C GLN A 213 13.24 -0.40 7.71
N TYR A 214 12.73 -0.87 6.56
CA TYR A 214 11.51 -1.65 6.43
C TYR A 214 11.75 -2.93 5.61
N LYS A 215 10.82 -3.89 5.68
CA LYS A 215 10.94 -5.18 4.97
C LYS A 215 11.21 -5.02 3.48
N LEU A 216 10.66 -3.99 2.86
CA LEU A 216 11.05 -3.48 1.55
C LEU A 216 11.26 -1.97 1.70
N ASP A 217 12.47 -1.48 1.41
CA ASP A 217 12.83 -0.07 1.50
C ASP A 217 13.43 0.43 0.18
N VAL A 218 12.91 1.54 -0.33
CA VAL A 218 13.31 2.15 -1.60
C VAL A 218 13.52 3.65 -1.38
N PRO A 219 14.57 4.06 -0.64
CA PRO A 219 14.72 5.44 -0.18
C PRO A 219 14.98 6.38 -1.35
N GLY A 220 14.21 7.47 -1.42
CA GLY A 220 14.24 8.43 -2.53
C GLY A 220 13.71 7.87 -3.87
N GLY A 221 13.41 6.58 -3.93
CA GLY A 221 12.80 5.92 -5.07
C GLY A 221 11.31 5.67 -4.85
N TRP A 222 10.72 5.07 -5.86
CA TRP A 222 9.30 5.17 -6.18
C TRP A 222 8.84 3.72 -6.49
N PHE A 223 7.79 3.22 -5.83
CA PHE A 223 7.29 1.85 -6.07
C PHE A 223 6.34 1.84 -7.27
N SER A 224 6.83 1.39 -8.43
CA SER A 224 6.08 1.37 -9.70
C SER A 224 5.48 -0.02 -9.97
N PHE A 225 4.20 -0.08 -10.31
CA PHE A 225 3.56 -1.26 -10.90
C PHE A 225 3.36 -1.03 -12.40
N GLY A 226 4.18 -1.66 -13.26
CA GLY A 226 3.98 -1.66 -14.72
C GLY A 226 5.07 -0.93 -15.54
N PRO A 227 5.15 -1.16 -16.86
CA PRO A 227 6.32 -0.78 -17.63
C PRO A 227 6.15 0.60 -18.30
N GLY A 228 6.92 1.61 -17.86
CA GLY A 228 7.34 2.73 -18.71
C GLY A 228 7.29 4.13 -18.10
N GLY A 229 8.45 4.80 -18.06
CA GLY A 229 8.63 6.26 -18.06
C GLY A 229 8.17 7.03 -16.82
N ASP A 230 9.12 7.60 -16.07
CA ASP A 230 8.93 8.51 -14.92
C ASP A 230 8.35 7.84 -13.66
N GLY A 231 9.20 6.98 -13.09
CA GLY A 231 8.79 5.84 -12.27
C GLY A 231 8.49 6.15 -10.82
N GLY A 232 7.22 5.86 -10.43
CA GLY A 232 6.54 5.42 -9.17
C GLY A 232 5.99 6.39 -8.08
N ARG A 233 4.80 6.95 -8.37
CA ARG A 233 3.72 7.10 -7.36
C ARG A 233 2.84 5.82 -7.39
N ILE A 234 1.90 5.63 -6.45
CA ILE A 234 0.75 4.74 -6.70
C ILE A 234 -0.15 5.45 -7.72
N PHE A 235 0.09 5.19 -9.02
CA PHE A 235 -0.64 5.76 -10.15
C PHE A 235 -1.83 4.88 -10.54
N ALA A 236 -3.01 5.49 -10.68
CA ALA A 236 -4.08 5.00 -11.55
C ALA A 236 -4.36 6.14 -12.54
N GLU A 237 -4.01 5.98 -13.82
CA GLU A 237 -4.10 7.02 -14.86
C GLU A 237 -4.98 6.53 -16.02
N TYR A 238 -5.73 7.46 -16.60
CA TYR A 238 -6.32 7.30 -17.93
C TYR A 238 -5.88 8.48 -18.80
N GLY A 239 -4.89 8.25 -19.65
CA GLY A 239 -4.49 9.17 -20.72
C GLY A 239 -3.56 10.32 -20.30
N PRO A 240 -3.02 11.07 -21.28
CA PRO A 240 -1.74 11.78 -21.20
C PRO A 240 -1.80 13.13 -20.44
N GLN A 241 -2.31 13.16 -19.20
CA GLN A 241 -2.50 14.39 -18.42
C GLN A 241 -1.70 14.40 -17.10
N ASN A 242 -1.09 15.54 -16.76
CA ASN A 242 -0.09 15.71 -15.70
C ASN A 242 -0.65 15.79 -14.25
N ALA A 243 -1.92 15.43 -14.01
CA ALA A 243 -2.51 15.44 -12.67
C ALA A 243 -2.89 14.02 -12.18
N PRO A 244 -2.42 13.58 -10.99
CA PRO A 244 -2.77 12.26 -10.46
C PRO A 244 -4.21 12.20 -9.94
N LEU A 245 -4.91 11.11 -10.24
CA LEU A 245 -6.28 10.83 -9.77
C LEU A 245 -6.37 10.45 -8.28
N LEU A 246 -5.24 10.12 -7.62
CA LEU A 246 -5.17 9.80 -6.19
C LEU A 246 -3.79 10.13 -5.61
N LYS A 247 -3.75 10.97 -4.57
CA LYS A 247 -2.55 11.24 -3.75
C LYS A 247 -2.82 10.85 -2.31
N LEU A 248 -1.91 10.08 -1.68
CA LEU A 248 -1.85 9.79 -0.25
C LEU A 248 -0.43 10.16 0.21
N SER A 249 -0.23 11.29 0.90
CA SER A 249 1.11 11.69 1.37
C SER A 249 1.07 12.25 2.79
N ASP A 250 2.03 11.84 3.62
CA ASP A 250 2.54 12.64 4.74
C ASP A 250 3.99 13.01 4.41
N PHE A 251 4.34 14.28 4.64
CA PHE A 251 5.63 14.63 5.26
C PHE A 251 5.59 16.08 5.75
N ASP A 252 4.88 16.99 5.06
CA ASP A 252 4.77 18.41 5.45
C ASP A 252 3.39 19.06 5.18
N ASP A 253 2.42 18.30 4.64
CA ASP A 253 1.05 18.74 4.36
C ASP A 253 0.04 17.90 5.17
N PRO A 254 -1.15 18.44 5.53
CA PRO A 254 -2.21 17.62 6.11
C PRO A 254 -2.57 16.45 5.18
N PRO A 255 -2.81 15.24 5.72
CA PRO A 255 -3.15 14.08 4.92
C PRO A 255 -4.43 14.38 4.12
N ARG A 256 -4.38 14.17 2.80
CA ARG A 256 -5.51 14.41 1.89
C ARG A 256 -5.69 13.25 0.93
N ILE A 257 -6.94 13.05 0.49
CA ILE A 257 -7.30 12.22 -0.66
C ILE A 257 -7.74 13.18 -1.76
N GLN A 258 -6.97 13.23 -2.85
CA GLN A 258 -7.19 14.17 -3.96
C GLN A 258 -7.67 13.40 -5.20
N PHE A 259 -8.86 13.75 -5.71
CA PHE A 259 -9.34 13.36 -7.04
C PHE A 259 -9.31 14.59 -7.94
N GLN A 260 -8.37 14.64 -8.89
CA GLN A 260 -8.21 15.77 -9.81
C GLN A 260 -8.39 15.29 -11.25
N GLN A 261 -9.27 15.97 -11.99
CA GLN A 261 -9.29 15.90 -13.46
C GLN A 261 -8.92 17.27 -14.00
N GLU A 262 -7.78 17.36 -14.70
CA GLU A 262 -7.39 18.57 -15.41
C GLU A 262 -8.23 18.72 -16.67
N GLY A 263 -8.61 19.96 -16.96
CA GLY A 263 -8.85 20.39 -18.32
C GLY A 263 -7.74 21.32 -18.76
N THR A 264 -7.26 21.12 -19.98
CA THR A 264 -6.35 21.98 -20.76
C THR A 264 -5.02 22.43 -20.11
N GLY A 265 -4.57 21.83 -19.00
CA GLY A 265 -3.17 21.90 -18.58
C GLY A 265 -2.71 23.17 -17.85
N ASP A 266 -3.57 23.80 -17.04
CA ASP A 266 -3.18 24.88 -16.12
C ASP A 266 -3.35 24.40 -14.67
N GLU A 267 -2.23 24.11 -13.99
CA GLU A 267 -2.18 23.69 -12.58
C GLU A 267 -2.80 24.72 -11.62
N THR A 268 -2.97 25.97 -12.06
CA THR A 268 -3.60 27.02 -11.25
C THR A 268 -5.12 27.02 -11.34
N LYS A 269 -5.74 26.19 -12.21
CA LYS A 269 -7.19 26.18 -12.48
C LYS A 269 -7.75 24.77 -12.81
N PRO A 270 -7.86 23.86 -11.83
CA PRO A 270 -8.47 22.53 -12.06
C PRO A 270 -9.96 22.66 -12.45
N GLN A 271 -10.38 21.99 -13.53
CA GLN A 271 -11.77 22.03 -14.02
C GLN A 271 -12.74 21.25 -13.12
N TYR A 272 -12.32 20.13 -12.54
CA TYR A 272 -13.08 19.43 -11.49
C TYR A 272 -12.14 18.87 -10.42
N SER A 273 -12.38 19.25 -9.17
CA SER A 273 -11.63 18.77 -8.01
C SER A 273 -12.60 18.47 -6.87
N ALA A 274 -12.70 17.18 -6.50
CA ALA A 274 -13.36 16.75 -5.28
C ALA A 274 -12.29 16.63 -4.20
N TRP A 275 -12.32 17.55 -3.23
CA TRP A 275 -11.36 17.63 -2.14
C TRP A 275 -11.90 16.86 -0.94
N ILE A 276 -11.23 15.79 -0.52
CA ILE A 276 -11.38 15.25 0.84
C ILE A 276 -10.08 15.61 1.56
N GLY A 277 -10.02 16.84 2.11
CA GLY A 277 -8.84 17.38 2.79
C GLY A 277 -8.57 18.87 2.56
N MET A 278 -7.67 19.44 3.36
CA MET A 278 -7.39 20.88 3.42
C MET A 278 -6.77 21.44 2.13
N ALA A 279 -7.35 22.52 1.61
CA ALA A 279 -6.73 23.36 0.59
C ALA A 279 -5.82 24.42 1.24
N LYS A 280 -4.72 24.79 0.58
CA LYS A 280 -3.83 25.87 1.01
C LYS A 280 -4.62 27.19 1.00
N GLY A 281 -5.00 27.66 2.19
CA GLY A 281 -5.84 28.84 2.41
C GLY A 281 -7.20 28.49 3.00
N ASN A 282 -7.24 28.10 4.28
CA ASN A 282 -8.36 28.04 5.25
C ASN A 282 -9.80 27.70 4.77
N SER A 283 -9.99 27.15 3.57
CA SER A 283 -11.31 26.83 3.01
C SER A 283 -11.34 25.36 2.60
N ASN A 284 -11.77 24.52 3.54
CA ASN A 284 -12.11 23.15 3.18
C ASN A 284 -13.38 23.17 2.35
N LYS A 285 -13.37 22.55 1.16
CA LYS A 285 -14.61 22.30 0.43
C LYS A 285 -15.41 21.16 1.08
N LEU A 286 -14.74 20.15 1.64
CA LEU A 286 -15.34 19.03 2.38
C LEU A 286 -14.30 18.43 3.35
N ALA A 287 -14.70 18.21 4.61
CA ALA A 287 -13.90 17.61 5.68
C ALA A 287 -14.71 16.49 6.35
N ILE A 288 -14.04 15.39 6.72
CA ILE A 288 -14.62 14.33 7.55
C ILE A 288 -13.78 14.23 8.82
N MET A 289 -14.32 14.68 9.95
CA MET A 289 -13.60 14.77 11.22
C MET A 289 -14.44 14.17 12.34
N GLY A 290 -13.90 13.18 13.05
CA GLY A 290 -14.59 12.52 14.17
C GLY A 290 -15.92 11.85 13.80
N GLY A 291 -16.13 11.48 12.53
CA GLY A 291 -17.40 10.92 12.03
C GLY A 291 -18.40 11.97 11.53
N ASN A 292 -18.09 13.27 11.64
CA ASN A 292 -18.90 14.36 11.12
C ASN A 292 -18.38 14.86 9.77
N VAL A 293 -19.27 15.42 8.96
CA VAL A 293 -18.99 16.02 7.67
C VAL A 293 -19.07 17.56 7.78
N GLY A 294 -17.97 18.25 7.52
CA GLY A 294 -17.89 19.71 7.44
C GLY A 294 -17.77 20.19 5.99
N ILE A 295 -18.60 21.13 5.55
CA ILE A 295 -18.46 21.84 4.27
C ILE A 295 -18.15 23.30 4.60
N GLY A 296 -17.00 23.82 4.17
CA GLY A 296 -16.54 25.16 4.56
C GLY A 296 -15.98 25.27 5.99
N THR A 297 -15.85 24.16 6.73
CA THR A 297 -15.31 24.13 8.10
C THR A 297 -14.44 22.91 8.37
N MET A 298 -13.48 23.05 9.30
CA MET A 298 -12.65 21.99 9.89
C MET A 298 -13.25 21.45 11.20
N GLU A 299 -14.07 22.23 11.89
CA GLU A 299 -14.57 21.89 13.23
C GLU A 299 -16.09 21.74 13.16
N PRO A 300 -16.61 20.67 12.52
CA PRO A 300 -18.05 20.50 12.37
C PRO A 300 -18.72 20.28 13.73
N ALA A 301 -19.63 21.18 14.11
CA ALA A 301 -20.35 21.12 15.39
C ALA A 301 -21.52 20.10 15.39
N ALA A 302 -21.83 19.51 14.23
CA ALA A 302 -22.88 18.52 14.03
C ALA A 302 -22.45 17.50 12.96
N THR A 303 -23.23 16.42 12.79
CA THR A 303 -22.94 15.37 11.80
C THR A 303 -22.81 15.90 10.37
N LEU A 304 -23.57 16.94 10.01
CA LEU A 304 -23.36 17.74 8.81
C LEU A 304 -23.36 19.22 9.21
N ASP A 305 -22.24 19.91 9.05
CA ASP A 305 -22.10 21.36 9.29
C ASP A 305 -21.64 22.05 8.00
N VAL A 306 -22.50 22.89 7.43
CA VAL A 306 -22.24 23.64 6.21
C VAL A 306 -22.06 25.12 6.55
N LYS A 307 -20.84 25.64 6.44
CA LYS A 307 -20.54 27.07 6.49
C LYS A 307 -20.64 27.64 5.07
N GLY A 308 -21.88 27.80 4.58
CA GLY A 308 -22.15 28.27 3.23
C GLY A 308 -23.61 28.05 2.83
N GLU A 309 -23.87 28.10 1.53
CA GLU A 309 -25.18 27.83 0.93
C GLU A 309 -25.42 26.32 0.77
N ILE A 310 -26.66 25.89 0.97
CA ILE A 310 -27.14 24.54 0.63
C ILE A 310 -28.16 24.71 -0.49
N GLN A 311 -27.79 24.27 -1.70
CA GLN A 311 -28.71 24.17 -2.83
C GLN A 311 -29.27 22.74 -2.92
N VAL A 312 -30.59 22.61 -2.98
CA VAL A 312 -31.29 21.31 -3.11
C VAL A 312 -32.13 21.35 -4.38
N GLY A 313 -31.97 20.36 -5.26
CA GLY A 313 -32.59 20.33 -6.60
C GLY A 313 -31.67 20.87 -7.70
N GLY A 314 -32.16 20.87 -8.94
CA GLY A 314 -31.41 21.30 -10.13
C GLY A 314 -31.42 20.26 -11.26
N ASP A 315 -30.89 20.62 -12.43
CA ASP A 315 -30.72 19.73 -13.60
C ASP A 315 -31.94 18.86 -13.95
N GLY A 316 -33.14 19.47 -13.90
CA GLY A 316 -34.40 18.79 -14.21
C GLY A 316 -34.91 17.85 -13.12
N ARG A 317 -34.47 18.03 -11.87
CA ARG A 317 -34.96 17.31 -10.69
C ARG A 317 -35.35 18.29 -9.58
N ASP A 318 -36.44 17.96 -8.91
CA ASP A 318 -36.97 18.74 -7.80
C ASP A 318 -36.10 18.56 -6.54
N GLY A 319 -36.02 19.62 -5.76
CA GLY A 319 -35.25 19.64 -4.52
C GLY A 319 -36.14 19.46 -3.30
N ASP A 320 -36.10 18.28 -2.69
CA ASP A 320 -36.91 18.00 -1.51
C ASP A 320 -36.09 17.99 -0.22
N VAL A 321 -36.65 18.57 0.84
CA VAL A 321 -36.12 18.46 2.21
C VAL A 321 -37.16 17.85 3.14
N PHE A 322 -36.82 16.73 3.76
CA PHE A 322 -37.69 16.02 4.69
C PHE A 322 -37.15 16.06 6.11
N VAL A 323 -37.97 16.50 7.06
CA VAL A 323 -37.71 16.30 8.50
C VAL A 323 -38.53 15.12 8.98
N SER A 324 -37.89 14.11 9.55
CA SER A 324 -38.56 12.93 10.11
C SER A 324 -38.44 12.88 11.63
N ASN A 325 -39.47 12.38 12.29
CA ASN A 325 -39.41 12.11 13.73
C ASN A 325 -38.61 10.83 14.03
N ARG A 326 -38.42 10.52 15.32
CA ARG A 326 -37.69 9.31 15.80
C ARG A 326 -38.26 7.96 15.34
N GLN A 327 -39.47 7.94 14.80
CA GLN A 327 -40.14 6.74 14.27
C GLN A 327 -40.00 6.65 12.74
N GLY A 328 -39.27 7.57 12.11
CA GLY A 328 -39.09 7.62 10.65
C GLY A 328 -40.27 8.24 9.89
N ARG A 329 -41.28 8.80 10.58
CA ARG A 329 -42.38 9.50 9.93
C ARG A 329 -41.95 10.92 9.56
N ARG A 330 -42.08 11.28 8.27
CA ARG A 330 -41.88 12.66 7.76
C ARG A 330 -42.92 13.58 8.41
N THR A 331 -42.47 14.66 9.05
CA THR A 331 -43.32 15.65 9.73
C THR A 331 -43.31 17.01 9.05
N ILE A 332 -42.25 17.32 8.29
CA ILE A 332 -42.12 18.53 7.46
C ILE A 332 -41.58 18.10 6.10
N HIS A 333 -42.14 18.67 5.04
CA HIS A 333 -41.64 18.53 3.66
C HIS A 333 -41.55 19.92 3.02
N LEU A 334 -40.37 20.28 2.54
CA LEU A 334 -40.17 21.36 1.58
C LEU A 334 -40.16 20.71 0.20
N ASP A 335 -41.19 20.94 -0.60
CA ASP A 335 -41.44 20.29 -1.89
C ASP A 335 -40.90 21.18 -3.02
N GLY A 336 -39.91 20.67 -3.76
CA GLY A 336 -39.30 21.41 -4.86
C GLY A 336 -40.14 21.49 -6.13
N ASP A 337 -41.06 20.54 -6.33
CA ASP A 337 -41.91 20.44 -7.53
C ASP A 337 -43.06 21.44 -7.42
N SER A 338 -43.80 21.39 -6.31
CA SER A 338 -44.94 22.29 -6.09
C SER A 338 -44.56 23.64 -5.49
N GLY A 339 -43.39 23.73 -4.84
CA GLY A 339 -42.97 24.90 -4.05
C GLY A 339 -43.64 25.00 -2.68
N ASP A 340 -44.31 23.94 -2.22
CA ASP A 340 -45.07 23.94 -0.98
C ASP A 340 -44.20 23.66 0.26
N ILE A 341 -44.66 24.20 1.40
CA ILE A 341 -44.22 23.76 2.73
C ILE A 341 -45.36 22.94 3.34
N ILE A 342 -45.18 21.63 3.42
CA ILE A 342 -46.21 20.72 3.89
C ILE A 342 -45.96 20.40 5.37
N LEU A 343 -46.89 20.86 6.21
CA LEU A 343 -46.96 20.56 7.64
C LEU A 343 -48.14 19.60 7.87
N GLN A 344 -47.98 18.58 8.72
CA GLN A 344 -49.04 17.59 8.97
C GLN A 344 -50.16 18.06 9.90
N ASN A 345 -49.93 19.20 10.54
CA ASN A 345 -50.76 19.77 11.59
C ASN A 345 -51.61 20.92 11.01
N ALA A 346 -52.60 21.42 11.75
CA ALA A 346 -53.79 22.03 11.15
C ALA A 346 -53.88 23.56 11.24
N ASP A 347 -53.47 24.15 12.36
CA ASP A 347 -53.65 25.57 12.65
C ASP A 347 -52.32 26.33 12.82
N CYS A 348 -52.37 27.65 12.64
CA CYS A 348 -51.31 28.57 13.01
C CYS A 348 -51.68 29.19 14.36
N ALA A 349 -50.89 28.89 15.38
CA ALA A 349 -51.09 29.33 16.74
C ALA A 349 -49.96 30.24 17.20
N GLU A 350 -50.22 31.07 18.20
CA GLU A 350 -49.21 31.84 18.91
C GLU A 350 -49.31 31.54 20.40
N GLU A 351 -48.18 31.41 21.10
CA GLU A 351 -48.17 31.25 22.55
C GLU A 351 -48.45 32.60 23.23
N PHE A 352 -49.40 32.65 24.15
CA PHE A 352 -49.69 33.84 24.96
C PHE A 352 -49.53 33.53 26.44
N GLY A 353 -49.10 34.53 27.21
CA GLY A 353 -49.13 34.44 28.67
C GLY A 353 -50.56 34.37 29.18
N VAL A 354 -50.82 33.57 30.21
CA VAL A 354 -52.15 33.51 30.84
C VAL A 354 -52.11 34.07 32.25
N ALA A 355 -53.13 34.85 32.62
CA ALA A 355 -53.24 35.45 33.95
C ALA A 355 -53.73 34.44 35.00
N GLU A 356 -54.49 33.43 34.56
CA GLU A 356 -55.07 32.39 35.40
C GLU A 356 -54.03 31.31 35.77
N SER A 357 -54.16 30.76 36.97
CA SER A 357 -53.35 29.61 37.44
C SER A 357 -54.04 28.26 37.26
N GLU A 358 -55.28 28.26 36.79
CA GLU A 358 -56.05 27.04 36.51
C GLU A 358 -55.65 26.43 35.15
N GLU A 359 -55.80 25.12 35.03
CA GLU A 359 -55.45 24.39 33.81
C GLU A 359 -56.45 24.72 32.69
N ILE A 360 -56.01 25.50 31.70
CA ILE A 360 -56.82 25.86 30.54
C ILE A 360 -56.71 24.74 29.50
N GLU A 361 -57.81 24.02 29.29
CA GLU A 361 -57.85 22.93 28.31
C GLU A 361 -57.88 23.43 26.86
N PRO A 362 -57.30 22.67 25.91
CA PRO A 362 -57.51 22.89 24.48
C PRO A 362 -58.99 23.00 24.07
N GLY A 363 -59.25 23.88 23.11
CA GLY A 363 -60.59 24.23 22.64
C GLY A 363 -61.28 25.35 23.42
N THR A 364 -60.67 25.85 24.49
CA THR A 364 -61.18 26.98 25.27
C THR A 364 -61.06 28.29 24.46
N VAL A 365 -62.11 29.12 24.50
CA VAL A 365 -62.09 30.47 23.92
C VAL A 365 -61.39 31.44 24.87
N MET A 366 -60.42 32.18 24.36
CA MET A 366 -59.57 33.09 25.12
C MET A 366 -59.81 34.54 24.70
N VAL A 367 -59.73 35.45 25.67
CA VAL A 367 -59.84 36.91 25.47
C VAL A 367 -58.63 37.62 26.08
N LEU A 368 -58.28 38.79 25.54
CA LEU A 368 -57.27 39.67 26.12
C LEU A 368 -57.72 40.18 27.49
N ASP A 369 -56.79 40.16 28.44
CA ASP A 369 -56.87 40.96 29.67
C ASP A 369 -56.01 42.23 29.54
N GLN A 370 -55.47 42.73 30.65
CA GLN A 370 -54.51 43.84 30.70
C GLN A 370 -53.08 43.29 30.51
N GLU A 371 -52.24 44.05 29.81
CA GLU A 371 -50.79 43.77 29.66
C GLU A 371 -50.43 42.45 28.91
N ASP A 372 -51.04 42.19 27.75
CA ASP A 372 -50.72 41.06 26.84
C ASP A 372 -50.95 39.65 27.42
N THR A 373 -51.72 39.53 28.50
CA THR A 373 -52.14 38.25 29.06
C THR A 373 -53.55 37.85 28.63
N LEU A 374 -53.83 36.54 28.64
CA LEU A 374 -55.14 35.98 28.32
C LEU A 374 -55.81 35.39 29.55
N HIS A 375 -57.14 35.38 29.50
CA HIS A 375 -58.00 34.64 30.41
C HIS A 375 -59.16 34.01 29.64
N GLN A 376 -59.86 33.07 30.27
CA GLN A 376 -60.97 32.38 29.64
C GLN A 376 -62.13 33.36 29.36
N SER A 377 -62.75 33.30 28.18
CA SER A 377 -63.87 34.18 27.84
C SER A 377 -65.08 33.95 28.75
N THR A 378 -65.65 34.99 29.35
CA THR A 378 -66.85 34.87 30.22
C THR A 378 -68.05 35.69 29.73
N GLU A 379 -67.86 36.55 28.73
CA GLU A 379 -68.88 37.42 28.17
C GLU A 379 -69.25 37.02 26.74
N ALA A 380 -70.54 37.11 26.41
CA ALA A 380 -71.02 36.88 25.06
C ALA A 380 -70.72 38.08 24.14
N TYR A 381 -70.25 37.81 22.92
CA TYR A 381 -69.82 38.85 21.97
C TYR A 381 -68.69 39.76 22.48
N ASP A 382 -67.72 39.19 23.19
CA ASP A 382 -66.54 39.92 23.65
C ASP A 382 -65.62 40.26 22.48
N LYS A 383 -65.34 41.55 22.31
CA LYS A 383 -64.45 42.07 21.25
C LYS A 383 -62.97 41.87 21.55
N LYS A 384 -62.64 41.44 22.76
CA LYS A 384 -61.26 41.12 23.18
C LYS A 384 -60.88 39.69 22.83
N VAL A 385 -61.75 38.93 22.15
CA VAL A 385 -61.47 37.54 21.80
C VAL A 385 -60.22 37.44 20.92
N VAL A 386 -59.33 36.51 21.28
CA VAL A 386 -58.03 36.30 20.61
C VAL A 386 -58.04 35.03 19.79
N GLY A 387 -58.84 34.05 20.18
CA GLY A 387 -58.93 32.79 19.49
C GLY A 387 -59.26 31.64 20.41
N VAL A 388 -58.84 30.45 19.99
CA VAL A 388 -59.15 29.19 20.68
C VAL A 388 -57.87 28.47 21.01
N VAL A 389 -57.75 27.93 22.23
CA VAL A 389 -56.58 27.14 22.63
C VAL A 389 -56.40 25.94 21.70
N SER A 390 -55.22 25.81 21.08
CA SER A 390 -54.90 24.77 20.10
C SER A 390 -54.63 23.42 20.75
N GLY A 391 -54.74 22.33 19.96
CA GLY A 391 -54.33 20.99 20.38
C GLY A 391 -55.45 20.04 20.82
N ALA A 392 -56.72 20.42 20.66
CA ALA A 392 -57.86 19.56 20.94
C ALA A 392 -58.18 18.59 19.79
N GLY A 393 -58.74 17.42 20.14
CA GLY A 393 -59.16 16.41 19.18
C GLY A 393 -58.01 15.91 18.30
N ASP A 394 -58.26 15.84 16.98
CA ASP A 394 -57.26 15.40 15.99
C ASP A 394 -56.42 16.56 15.43
N TYR A 395 -56.63 17.79 15.90
CA TYR A 395 -55.91 18.96 15.43
C TYR A 395 -54.83 19.39 16.41
N LYS A 396 -53.70 19.76 15.83
CA LYS A 396 -52.53 20.31 16.52
C LYS A 396 -52.04 21.49 15.71
N ALA A 397 -51.42 22.46 16.38
CA ALA A 397 -50.76 23.56 15.71
C ALA A 397 -49.67 23.06 14.76
N GLY A 398 -49.70 23.51 13.52
CA GLY A 398 -48.64 23.28 12.53
C GLY A 398 -47.51 24.27 12.67
N ILE A 399 -47.85 25.50 13.02
CA ILE A 399 -46.89 26.55 13.35
C ILE A 399 -47.29 27.09 14.72
N VAL A 400 -46.30 27.23 15.60
CA VAL A 400 -46.45 27.92 16.90
C VAL A 400 -45.50 29.09 16.94
N LEU A 401 -46.04 30.30 16.97
CA LEU A 401 -45.31 31.56 17.05
C LEU A 401 -45.08 31.96 18.52
N ASP A 402 -44.05 32.78 18.75
CA ASP A 402 -43.56 33.24 20.05
C ASP A 402 -43.40 32.13 21.12
N LYS A 403 -43.03 30.92 20.69
CA LYS A 403 -42.80 29.80 21.60
C LYS A 403 -41.60 30.05 22.50
N LYS A 404 -41.81 30.10 23.83
CA LYS A 404 -40.75 30.34 24.82
C LYS A 404 -40.64 29.18 25.82
N PRO A 405 -39.79 28.17 25.55
CA PRO A 405 -39.71 26.95 26.36
C PRO A 405 -39.33 27.17 27.84
N ALA A 406 -38.71 28.31 28.16
CA ALA A 406 -38.29 28.66 29.52
C ALA A 406 -39.43 29.25 30.37
N GLU A 407 -40.55 29.63 29.75
CA GLU A 407 -41.71 30.20 30.43
C GLU A 407 -42.82 29.15 30.54
N THR A 408 -43.30 28.90 31.76
CA THR A 408 -44.21 27.77 32.04
C THR A 408 -45.69 28.13 31.96
N ASN A 409 -46.05 29.42 31.86
CA ASN A 409 -47.44 29.88 31.89
C ASN A 409 -47.90 30.48 30.56
N ARG A 410 -47.63 29.75 29.47
CA ARG A 410 -48.04 30.15 28.13
C ARG A 410 -48.79 29.04 27.44
N ILE A 411 -49.82 29.39 26.69
CA ILE A 411 -50.64 28.44 25.94
C ILE A 411 -50.73 28.83 24.46
N PRO A 412 -50.70 27.86 23.53
CA PRO A 412 -50.87 28.13 22.11
C PRO A 412 -52.34 28.43 21.80
N VAL A 413 -52.62 29.61 21.27
CA VAL A 413 -53.95 30.03 20.81
C VAL A 413 -53.97 30.07 19.28
N ALA A 414 -54.87 29.29 18.68
CA ALA A 414 -55.09 29.25 17.25
C ALA A 414 -55.66 30.58 16.76
N LEU A 415 -54.92 31.26 15.89
CA LEU A 415 -55.32 32.52 15.26
C LEU A 415 -55.98 32.28 13.90
N MET A 416 -55.56 31.21 13.22
CA MET A 416 -56.15 30.79 11.96
C MET A 416 -55.98 29.29 11.70
N GLY A 417 -56.87 28.73 10.88
CA GLY A 417 -56.82 27.33 10.47
C GLY A 417 -57.86 26.47 11.18
N LYS A 418 -57.70 25.14 11.15
CA LYS A 418 -58.69 24.23 11.74
C LYS A 418 -58.33 23.91 13.19
N VAL A 419 -59.22 24.24 14.10
CA VAL A 419 -59.06 23.99 15.54
C VAL A 419 -60.37 23.44 16.12
N TYR A 420 -60.29 22.63 17.15
CA TYR A 420 -61.48 22.23 17.91
C TYR A 420 -61.83 23.33 18.90
N CYS A 421 -63.10 23.71 18.98
CA CYS A 421 -63.61 24.76 19.87
C CYS A 421 -64.73 24.19 20.75
N LYS A 422 -64.67 24.51 22.04
CA LYS A 422 -65.77 24.29 22.98
C LYS A 422 -66.92 25.20 22.59
N VAL A 423 -68.10 24.63 22.36
CA VAL A 423 -69.28 25.36 21.93
C VAL A 423 -70.51 25.00 22.76
N ASP A 424 -71.36 25.99 22.97
CA ASP A 424 -72.57 25.88 23.75
C ASP A 424 -73.80 26.14 22.87
N ALA A 425 -74.48 25.05 22.50
CA ALA A 425 -75.69 25.07 21.70
C ALA A 425 -76.97 25.27 22.55
N GLN A 426 -76.87 25.58 23.84
CA GLN A 426 -78.03 25.97 24.65
C GLN A 426 -78.60 27.34 24.22
N TYR A 427 -77.76 28.21 23.65
CA TYR A 427 -78.17 29.53 23.15
C TYR A 427 -78.83 29.45 21.76
N SER A 428 -78.33 28.56 20.89
CA SER A 428 -78.90 28.27 19.57
C SER A 428 -78.21 27.02 18.99
N PRO A 429 -78.93 26.14 18.27
CA PRO A 429 -78.30 25.06 17.52
C PRO A 429 -77.22 25.60 16.56
N ILE A 430 -76.09 24.91 16.50
CA ILE A 430 -74.95 25.26 15.63
C ILE A 430 -74.98 24.35 14.41
N GLU A 431 -74.97 24.96 13.22
CA GLU A 431 -74.88 24.29 11.93
C GLU A 431 -73.55 24.57 11.24
N VAL A 432 -73.19 23.75 10.25
CA VAL A 432 -71.96 23.95 9.47
C VAL A 432 -72.03 25.29 8.73
N GLY A 433 -70.98 26.10 8.86
CA GLY A 433 -70.88 27.43 8.25
C GLY A 433 -71.35 28.59 9.12
N ASP A 434 -72.01 28.30 10.24
CA ASP A 434 -72.42 29.32 11.22
C ASP A 434 -71.20 30.08 11.75
N LEU A 435 -71.33 31.41 11.85
CA LEU A 435 -70.36 32.23 12.55
C LEU A 435 -70.46 31.97 14.06
N LEU A 436 -69.31 31.89 14.72
CA LEU A 436 -69.20 31.66 16.15
C LEU A 436 -68.56 32.86 16.83
N THR A 437 -69.05 33.17 18.03
CA THR A 437 -68.58 34.24 18.93
C THR A 437 -68.42 33.69 20.33
N SER A 438 -67.75 34.40 21.24
CA SER A 438 -67.70 34.02 22.66
C SER A 438 -69.11 33.89 23.28
N SER A 439 -69.24 33.01 24.27
CA SER A 439 -70.49 32.75 25.02
C SER A 439 -70.42 33.32 26.43
N SER A 440 -71.58 33.43 27.09
CA SER A 440 -71.64 33.64 28.54
C SER A 440 -71.26 32.38 29.34
N THR A 441 -71.19 31.20 28.69
CA THR A 441 -70.57 30.02 29.28
C THR A 441 -69.04 30.18 29.23
N PRO A 442 -68.34 30.15 30.39
CA PRO A 442 -66.90 30.37 30.44
C PRO A 442 -66.10 29.46 29.50
N GLY A 443 -65.38 30.06 28.55
CA GLY A 443 -64.50 29.39 27.60
C GLY A 443 -65.17 28.70 26.43
N TYR A 444 -66.49 28.87 26.28
CA TYR A 444 -67.25 28.31 25.17
C TYR A 444 -67.57 29.40 24.15
N ALA A 445 -67.67 29.01 22.89
CA ALA A 445 -68.28 29.81 21.85
C ALA A 445 -69.78 29.48 21.70
N MET A 446 -70.54 30.36 21.08
CA MET A 446 -71.93 30.14 20.68
C MET A 446 -72.16 30.68 19.27
N LYS A 447 -73.31 30.35 18.67
CA LYS A 447 -73.72 30.92 17.38
C LYS A 447 -73.82 32.44 17.48
N ALA A 448 -73.17 33.14 16.56
CA ALA A 448 -73.24 34.59 16.45
C ALA A 448 -74.51 35.00 15.68
N SER A 449 -75.63 35.03 16.39
CA SER A 449 -76.97 35.32 15.85
C SER A 449 -77.29 36.81 15.71
N ASP A 450 -76.52 37.71 16.32
CA ASP A 450 -76.72 39.17 16.28
C ASP A 450 -75.66 39.85 15.39
N PRO A 451 -76.01 40.22 14.13
CA PRO A 451 -75.08 40.85 13.20
C PRO A 451 -74.54 42.21 13.65
N LEU A 452 -75.20 42.91 14.59
CA LEU A 452 -74.72 44.19 15.08
C LEU A 452 -73.58 44.05 16.10
N LYS A 453 -73.45 42.87 16.71
CA LYS A 453 -72.42 42.57 17.72
C LYS A 453 -71.27 41.73 17.18
N THR A 454 -71.39 41.18 15.98
CA THR A 454 -70.38 40.28 15.40
C THR A 454 -69.06 40.97 15.05
N PHE A 455 -69.08 42.26 14.70
CA PHE A 455 -67.85 42.95 14.28
C PHE A 455 -66.83 43.04 15.42
N GLY A 456 -65.67 42.37 15.25
CA GLY A 456 -64.61 42.25 16.24
C GLY A 456 -64.81 41.16 17.30
N ALA A 457 -65.90 40.37 17.24
CA ALA A 457 -66.19 39.30 18.22
C ALA A 457 -66.28 37.90 17.58
N VAL A 458 -66.15 37.81 16.25
CA VAL A 458 -66.19 36.54 15.53
C VAL A 458 -64.86 35.80 15.69
N ILE A 459 -64.96 34.54 16.07
CA ILE A 459 -63.81 33.64 16.27
C ILE A 459 -63.56 32.79 15.02
N GLY A 460 -64.63 32.49 14.29
CA GLY A 460 -64.55 31.66 13.09
C GLY A 460 -65.90 31.08 12.66
N LYS A 461 -65.83 30.00 11.86
CA LYS A 461 -67.00 29.27 11.34
C LYS A 461 -67.03 27.82 11.79
N ALA A 462 -68.20 27.34 12.16
CA ALA A 462 -68.40 25.94 12.51
C ALA A 462 -68.15 25.00 11.32
N LEU A 463 -67.38 23.92 11.52
CA LEU A 463 -67.17 22.85 10.52
C LEU A 463 -67.97 21.58 10.85
N ARG A 464 -68.68 21.56 11.98
CA ARG A 464 -69.56 20.46 12.41
C ARG A 464 -70.73 21.04 13.20
N SER A 465 -71.89 20.41 13.08
CA SER A 465 -73.09 20.83 13.81
C SER A 465 -73.10 20.32 15.26
N LEU A 466 -73.76 21.07 16.15
CA LEU A 466 -74.17 20.63 17.49
C LEU A 466 -75.61 21.08 17.74
N ARG A 467 -76.53 20.14 17.98
CA ARG A 467 -77.97 20.43 18.09
C ARG A 467 -78.36 21.07 19.42
N GLU A 468 -77.80 20.58 20.52
CA GLU A 468 -78.13 21.02 21.88
C GLU A 468 -76.96 20.75 22.83
N GLY A 469 -76.96 21.44 23.97
CA GLY A 469 -75.98 21.25 25.04
C GLY A 469 -74.58 21.79 24.72
N LYS A 470 -73.61 21.35 25.52
CA LYS A 470 -72.20 21.74 25.41
C LYS A 470 -71.43 20.63 24.71
N GLY A 471 -70.49 21.00 23.84
CA GLY A 471 -69.66 20.04 23.12
C GLY A 471 -68.42 20.69 22.55
N MET A 472 -67.61 19.89 21.85
CA MET A 472 -66.40 20.37 21.19
C MET A 472 -66.46 19.99 19.71
N ILE A 473 -66.39 21.00 18.86
CA ILE A 473 -66.55 20.86 17.41
C ILE A 473 -65.35 21.44 16.67
N PRO A 474 -64.97 20.90 15.51
CA PRO A 474 -64.01 21.57 14.64
C PRO A 474 -64.61 22.88 14.11
N ILE A 475 -63.79 23.92 14.09
CA ILE A 475 -64.09 25.23 13.49
C ILE A 475 -62.96 25.62 12.56
N LEU A 476 -63.27 26.46 11.57
CA LEU A 476 -62.27 27.24 10.85
C LEU A 476 -62.10 28.54 11.61
N ALA A 477 -61.02 28.64 12.40
CA ALA A 477 -60.63 29.86 13.06
C ALA A 477 -60.14 30.87 12.02
N ALA A 478 -60.65 32.08 12.13
CA ALA A 478 -60.24 33.24 11.34
C ALA A 478 -60.75 34.45 12.12
N LEU A 479 -59.90 35.01 12.99
CA LEU A 479 -60.25 36.23 13.70
C LEU A 479 -60.33 37.39 12.72
N GLN A 480 -61.42 38.16 12.81
CA GLN A 480 -61.74 39.29 11.93
C GLN A 480 -61.99 40.56 12.73
#